data_AF-A0AAV5KZG0-F1
#
_entry.id   AF-A0AAV5KZG0-F1
#
_cell.length_a   1.000
_cell.length_b   1.000
_cell.length_c   1.000
_cell.angle_alpha   90.00
_cell.angle_beta   90.00
_cell.angle_gamma   90.00
#
_symmetry.space_group_name_H-M   'P 1'
#
loop_
_entity.id
_entity.type
_entity.pdbx_description
1 polymer ?
#
loop_
_entity_poly.entity_id
_entity_poly.type
_entity_poly.pdbx_seq_one_letter_code
_entity_poly.pdbx_strand_id
1 'polypeptide(L)'
;MSNWEDPNVADSICLAAEKWGFFQIVNHGVRVEVLDHVMDATHRFFGLPADEKNKYSKDHSPSNSVRFGTSFSPQAEKALEWKDYLSLFCV
;
A
#
# COMPACT_ATOMS: atom_id res chain seq x y z
N MET A 1 -4.21 -8.71 24.93
CA MET A 1 -4.68 -7.31 24.87
C MET A 1 -3.46 -6.42 24.68
N SER A 2 -3.55 -5.35 23.90
CA SER A 2 -2.45 -4.38 23.76
C SER A 2 -2.20 -3.67 25.09
N ASN A 3 -0.92 -3.50 25.45
CA ASN A 3 -0.51 -2.71 26.61
C ASN A 3 -0.08 -1.31 26.13
N TRP A 4 -1.04 -0.39 26.06
CA TRP A 4 -0.82 0.96 25.53
C TRP A 4 0.06 1.84 26.42
N GLU A 5 0.24 1.46 27.69
CA GLU A 5 1.07 2.18 28.66
C GLU A 5 2.44 1.52 28.86
N ASP A 6 2.78 0.49 28.08
CA ASP A 6 4.09 -0.16 28.19
C ASP A 6 5.21 0.82 27.82
N PRO A 7 6.06 1.23 28.79
CA PRO A 7 7.11 2.20 28.53
C PRO A 7 8.18 1.66 27.56
N ASN A 8 8.25 0.34 27.35
CA ASN A 8 9.30 -0.30 26.55
C ASN A 8 8.95 -0.37 25.05
N VAL A 9 7.73 -0.02 24.64
CA VAL A 9 7.30 -0.12 23.22
C VAL A 9 8.11 0.83 22.34
N ALA A 10 8.35 2.06 22.81
CA ALA A 10 9.15 3.03 22.08
C ALA A 10 10.58 2.53 21.86
N ASP A 11 11.24 2.05 22.93
CA ASP A 11 12.60 1.50 22.84
C ASP A 11 12.67 0.28 21.93
N SER A 12 11.66 -0.60 21.98
CA SER A 12 11.58 -1.78 21.12
C SER A 12 11.46 -1.40 19.64
N ILE A 13 10.65 -0.39 19.31
CA ILE A 13 10.51 0.12 17.94
C ILE A 13 11.84 0.73 17.46
N CYS A 14 12.46 1.60 18.27
CA CYS A 14 13.73 2.25 17.93
C CYS A 14 14.83 1.22 17.71
N LEU A 15 14.95 0.23 18.61
CA LEU A 15 15.94 -0.83 18.50
C LEU A 15 15.73 -1.70 17.26
N ALA A 16 14.48 -2.01 16.92
CA ALA A 16 14.17 -2.79 15.73
C ALA A 16 14.45 -2.01 14.44
N ALA A 17 14.09 -0.72 14.42
CA ALA A 17 14.39 0.18 13.30
C ALA A 17 15.89 0.35 13.10
N GLU A 18 16.69 0.52 14.17
CA GLU A 18 18.14 0.67 14.09
C GLU A 18 18.83 -0.62 13.63
N LYS A 19 18.47 -1.77 14.21
CA LYS A 19 19.17 -3.03 13.95
C LYS A 19 18.73 -3.72 12.66
N TRP A 20 17.46 -3.60 12.30
CA TRP A 20 16.87 -4.37 11.20
C TRP A 20 16.27 -3.49 10.10
N GLY A 21 15.91 -2.24 10.39
CA GLY A 21 15.20 -1.37 9.45
C GLY A 21 13.75 -1.79 9.18
N PHE A 22 13.21 -2.77 9.92
CA PHE A 22 11.86 -3.30 9.73
C PHE A 22 11.32 -3.95 11.02
N PHE A 23 10.01 -3.89 11.23
CA PHE A 23 9.32 -4.56 12.33
C PHE A 23 7.83 -4.76 11.98
N GLN A 24 7.16 -5.64 12.73
CA GLN A 24 5.72 -5.85 12.63
C GLN A 24 5.04 -5.32 13.89
N ILE A 25 3.88 -4.68 13.74
CA ILE A 25 3.04 -4.28 14.87
C ILE A 25 1.80 -5.16 14.88
N VAL A 26 1.50 -5.73 16.05
CA VAL A 26 0.24 -6.43 16.32
C VAL A 26 -0.57 -5.65 17.36
N ASN A 27 -1.88 -5.86 17.41
CA ASN A 27 -2.79 -5.12 18.32
C ASN A 27 -2.70 -3.59 18.16
N HIS A 28 -2.43 -3.10 16.95
CA HIS A 28 -2.21 -1.70 16.58
C HIS A 28 -3.45 -0.77 16.69
N GLY A 29 -4.58 -1.27 17.18
CA GLY A 29 -5.81 -0.48 17.38
C GLY A 29 -6.64 -0.22 16.11
N VAL A 30 -6.05 -0.33 14.91
CA VAL A 30 -6.83 -0.39 13.65
C VAL A 30 -7.73 -1.62 13.67
N ARG A 31 -9.04 -1.40 13.50
CA ARG A 31 -10.06 -2.45 13.44
C ARG A 31 -9.79 -3.42 12.30
N VAL A 32 -9.91 -4.72 12.57
CA VAL A 32 -9.63 -5.78 11.59
C VAL A 32 -10.54 -5.66 10.37
N GLU A 33 -11.80 -5.26 10.56
CA GLU A 33 -12.76 -5.11 9.47
C GLU A 33 -12.32 -4.04 8.45
N VAL A 34 -11.58 -3.01 8.88
CA VAL A 34 -11.02 -1.99 7.97
C VAL A 34 -9.94 -2.60 7.08
N LEU A 35 -9.11 -3.49 7.64
CA LEU A 35 -8.07 -4.21 6.88
C LEU A 35 -8.71 -5.17 5.88
N ASP A 36 -9.75 -5.90 6.29
CA ASP A 36 -10.48 -6.82 5.41
C ASP A 36 -11.15 -6.08 4.25
N HIS A 37 -11.81 -4.95 4.54
CA HIS A 37 -12.47 -4.16 3.51
C HIS A 37 -11.51 -3.55 2.49
N VAL A 38 -10.32 -3.09 2.91
CA VAL A 38 -9.35 -2.54 1.94
C VAL A 38 -8.73 -3.63 1.08
N MET A 39 -8.52 -4.84 1.62
CA MET A 39 -8.10 -6.01 0.83
C MET A 39 -9.18 -6.39 -0.19
N ASP A 40 -10.44 -6.50 0.23
CA ASP A 40 -11.57 -6.80 -0.66
C ASP A 40 -11.74 -5.72 -1.75
N ALA A 41 -11.70 -4.44 -1.39
CA ALA A 41 -11.78 -3.34 -2.35
C ALA A 41 -10.64 -3.37 -3.38
N THR A 42 -9.43 -3.75 -2.95
CA THR A 42 -8.28 -3.94 -3.83
C THR A 42 -8.56 -5.05 -4.85
N HIS A 43 -9.02 -6.23 -4.39
CA HIS A 43 -9.37 -7.33 -5.29
C HIS A 43 -10.50 -6.96 -6.25
N ARG A 44 -11.54 -6.27 -5.77
CA ARG A 44 -12.63 -5.79 -6.62
C ARG A 44 -12.14 -4.83 -7.70
N PHE A 45 -11.27 -3.87 -7.36
CA PHE A 45 -10.70 -2.95 -8.34
C PHE A 45 -9.91 -3.70 -9.42
N PHE A 46 -8.98 -4.58 -9.04
CA PHE A 46 -8.17 -5.29 -10.02
C PHE A 46 -8.96 -6.36 -10.81
N GLY A 47 -10.09 -6.82 -10.27
CA GLY A 47 -11.07 -7.67 -10.94
C GLY A 47 -11.99 -6.94 -11.94
N LEU A 48 -11.97 -5.60 -12.00
CA LEU A 48 -12.71 -4.85 -13.02
C LEU A 48 -12.17 -5.13 -14.44
N PRO A 49 -13.00 -4.95 -15.48
CA PRO A 49 -12.55 -4.97 -16.87
C PRO A 49 -11.38 -4.01 -17.11
N ALA A 50 -10.49 -4.37 -18.04
CA ALA A 50 -9.31 -3.57 -18.36
C ALA A 50 -9.66 -2.11 -18.71
N ASP A 51 -10.72 -1.90 -19.48
CA ASP A 51 -11.16 -0.57 -19.91
C ASP A 51 -11.60 0.32 -18.74
N GLU A 52 -12.19 -0.27 -17.69
CA GLU A 52 -12.58 0.45 -16.48
C GLU A 52 -11.36 0.88 -15.66
N LYS A 53 -10.35 0.00 -15.54
CA LYS A 53 -9.09 0.31 -14.85
C LYS A 53 -8.26 1.35 -15.63
N ASN A 54 -8.27 1.26 -16.95
CA ASN A 54 -7.53 2.17 -17.83
C ASN A 54 -7.97 3.62 -17.72
N LYS A 55 -9.19 3.91 -17.23
CA LYS A 55 -9.64 5.27 -16.91
C LYS A 55 -8.75 5.98 -15.88
N TYR A 56 -8.01 5.22 -15.08
CA TYR A 56 -7.09 5.75 -14.06
C TYR A 56 -5.63 5.72 -14.52
N SER A 57 -5.32 5.35 -15.76
CA SER A 57 -3.94 5.37 -16.26
C SER A 57 -3.37 6.79 -16.28
N LYS A 58 -2.06 6.93 -16.44
CA LYS A 58 -1.38 8.23 -16.48
C LYS A 58 -2.00 9.20 -17.50
N ASP A 59 -2.47 8.69 -18.64
CA ASP A 59 -2.97 9.50 -19.76
C ASP A 59 -4.49 9.75 -19.69
N HIS A 60 -5.23 8.99 -18.87
CA HIS A 60 -6.69 9.06 -18.78
C HIS A 60 -7.21 9.56 -17.44
N SER A 61 -6.39 9.48 -16.38
CA SER A 61 -6.81 9.88 -15.03
C SER A 61 -7.15 11.37 -15.00
N PRO A 62 -8.29 11.77 -14.40
CA PRO A 62 -8.67 13.17 -14.27
C PRO A 62 -7.82 13.93 -13.25
N SER A 63 -6.98 13.22 -12.47
CA SER A 63 -6.12 13.80 -11.45
C SER A 63 -4.71 13.22 -11.49
N ASN A 64 -3.71 14.07 -11.32
CA ASN A 64 -2.32 13.65 -11.13
C ASN A 64 -2.08 12.92 -9.81
N SER A 65 -3.04 12.96 -8.86
CA SER A 65 -2.96 12.22 -7.60
C SER A 65 -3.38 10.76 -7.70
N VAL A 66 -3.92 10.32 -8.84
CA VAL A 66 -4.40 8.94 -9.04
C VAL A 66 -3.76 8.37 -10.29
N ARG A 67 -3.08 7.22 -10.16
CA ARG A 67 -2.41 6.57 -11.29
C ARG A 67 -2.46 5.04 -11.20
N PHE A 68 -3.14 4.41 -12.15
CA PHE A 68 -3.06 2.99 -12.47
C PHE A 68 -1.90 2.73 -13.43
N GLY A 69 -1.16 1.65 -13.20
CA GLY A 69 -0.04 1.25 -14.05
C GLY A 69 0.48 -0.16 -13.78
N THR A 70 1.49 -0.56 -14.54
CA THR A 70 2.19 -1.84 -14.43
C THR A 70 3.70 -1.60 -14.43
N SER A 71 4.45 -2.46 -13.73
CA SER A 71 5.87 -2.26 -13.39
C SER A 71 6.12 -0.96 -12.61
N PHE A 72 7.33 -0.69 -12.14
CA PHE A 72 7.59 0.58 -11.45
C PHE A 72 7.86 1.73 -12.43
N SER A 73 8.73 1.50 -13.42
CA SER A 73 9.07 2.46 -14.47
C SER A 73 9.45 1.72 -15.76
N PRO A 74 8.47 1.24 -16.54
CA PRO A 74 8.72 0.37 -17.69
C PRO A 74 9.73 0.94 -18.70
N GLN A 75 9.80 2.27 -18.82
CA GLN A 75 10.69 2.94 -19.76
C GLN A 75 12.15 3.02 -19.28
N ALA A 76 12.39 2.93 -17.97
CA ALA A 76 13.73 3.03 -17.38
C ALA A 76 14.28 1.68 -16.89
N GLU A 77 13.41 0.68 -16.75
CA GLU A 77 13.76 -0.63 -16.21
C GLU A 77 14.41 -1.53 -17.25
N LYS A 78 15.50 -2.22 -16.86
CA LYS A 78 16.12 -3.27 -17.68
C LYS A 78 15.35 -4.60 -17.61
N ALA A 79 14.66 -4.84 -16.50
CA ALA A 79 13.79 -5.98 -16.28
C ALA A 79 12.50 -5.46 -15.65
N LEU A 80 11.36 -5.81 -16.22
CA LEU A 80 10.06 -5.38 -15.72
C LEU A 80 9.72 -6.14 -14.44
N GLU A 81 9.12 -5.43 -13.48
CA GLU A 81 8.51 -6.05 -12.32
C GLU A 81 7.18 -6.72 -12.72
N TRP A 82 6.96 -7.95 -12.27
CA TRP A 82 5.67 -8.61 -12.40
C TRP A 82 4.69 -8.05 -11.35
N LYS A 83 4.20 -6.83 -11.61
CA LYS A 83 3.37 -6.08 -10.66
C LYS A 83 2.45 -5.08 -11.38
N ASP A 84 1.18 -5.10 -11.03
CA ASP A 84 0.24 -4.02 -11.31
C ASP A 84 0.00 -3.19 -10.04
N TYR A 85 -0.31 -1.91 -10.19
CA TYR A 85 -0.55 -1.02 -9.05
C TYR A 85 -1.56 0.09 -9.35
N LEU A 86 -2.19 0.59 -8.29
CA LEU A 86 -2.95 1.84 -8.27
C LEU A 86 -2.34 2.74 -7.21
N SER A 87 -1.70 3.83 -7.63
CA SER A 87 -1.10 4.84 -6.76
C SER A 87 -2.13 5.92 -6.45
N LEU A 88 -2.40 6.13 -5.16
CA LEU A 88 -3.28 7.17 -4.64
C LEU A 88 -2.45 8.10 -3.74
N PHE A 89 -2.22 9.34 -4.18
CA PHE A 89 -1.49 10.34 -3.41
C PHE A 89 -2.47 11.18 -2.59
N CYS A 90 -2.44 11.03 -1.27
CA CYS A 90 -3.22 11.84 -0.33
C CYS A 90 -2.33 12.97 0.20
N VAL A 91 -2.81 14.21 0.08
CA VAL A 91 -2.19 15.43 0.65
C VAL A 91 -3.00 15.86 1.86
#